data_AF-A0A917CZU5-F1
#
_entry.id   AF-A0A917CZU5-F1
#
_cell.length_a   1.000
_cell.length_b   1.000
_cell.length_c   1.000
_cell.angle_alpha   90.00
_cell.angle_beta   90.00
_cell.angle_gamma   90.00
#
_symmetry.space_group_name_H-M   'P 1'
#
loop_
_entity.id
_entity.type
_entity.pdbx_description
1 polymer ?
#
loop_
_entity_poly.entity_id
_entity_poly.type
_entity_poly.pdbx_seq_one_letter_code
_entity_poly.pdbx_strand_id
1 'polypeptide(L)' 'MDIHSDAYKVAPLSEQKAAVEIIRSAEAALAALTGNPTVTLIAYERNETPRQRN' A
#
# COMPACT_ATOMS: atom_id res chain seq x y z
N MET A 1 -12.30 -10.83 -4.97
CA MET A 1 -11.47 -10.07 -4.03
C MET A 1 -12.44 -9.24 -3.21
N ASP A 2 -12.87 -9.76 -2.06
CA ASP A 2 -13.79 -9.07 -1.14
C ASP A 2 -12.99 -8.06 -0.31
N ILE A 3 -12.79 -6.87 -0.87
CA ILE A 3 -12.23 -5.76 -0.12
C ILE A 3 -13.41 -5.11 0.59
N HIS A 4 -13.51 -5.25 1.91
CA HIS A 4 -14.46 -4.48 2.73
C HIS A 4 -14.08 -2.99 2.62
N SER A 5 -14.64 -2.34 1.61
CA SER A 5 -14.27 -1.03 1.06
C SER A 5 -14.40 0.13 2.05
N ASP A 6 -15.24 0.02 3.08
CA ASP A 6 -15.44 1.10 4.06
C ASP A 6 -14.30 1.23 5.08
N ALA A 7 -13.50 0.17 5.29
CA ALA A 7 -12.49 0.14 6.34
C ALA A 7 -11.11 0.66 5.92
N TYR A 8 -10.88 0.90 4.62
CA TYR A 8 -9.58 1.26 4.08
C TYR A 8 -9.68 2.34 3.02
N LYS A 9 -8.77 3.33 3.05
CA LYS A 9 -8.60 4.32 1.99
C LYS A 9 -7.19 4.25 1.41
N VAL A 10 -7.03 4.67 0.16
CA VAL A 10 -5.70 4.77 -0.47
C VAL A 10 -4.88 5.78 0.32
N ALA A 11 -3.71 5.38 0.77
CA ALA A 11 -2.84 6.26 1.55
C ALA A 11 -2.24 7.34 0.63
N PRO A 12 -2.30 8.63 1.02
CA PRO A 12 -1.64 9.70 0.27
C PRO A 12 -0.12 9.58 0.44
N LEU A 13 0.55 8.93 -0.51
CA LEU A 13 1.99 8.70 -0.51
C LEU A 13 2.81 9.88 -1.04
N SER A 14 2.17 10.87 -1.66
CA SER A 14 2.82 11.98 -2.36
C SER A 14 3.80 12.79 -1.49
N GLU A 15 3.58 12.84 -0.19
CA GLU A 15 4.45 13.57 0.76
C GLU A 15 5.50 12.68 1.45
N GLN A 16 5.43 11.35 1.24
CA GLN A 16 6.27 10.37 1.90
C GLN A 16 7.29 9.76 0.93
N LYS A 17 8.28 10.56 0.51
CA LYS A 17 9.32 10.15 -0.47
C LYS A 17 10.00 8.82 -0.11
N ALA A 18 10.31 8.60 1.16
CA ALA A 18 10.92 7.34 1.62
C ALA A 18 10.01 6.13 1.41
N ALA A 19 8.70 6.29 1.66
CA ALA A 19 7.73 5.23 1.44
C ALA A 19 7.58 4.90 -0.06
N VAL A 20 7.56 5.92 -0.92
CA VAL A 20 7.50 5.73 -2.38
C VAL A 20 8.70 4.93 -2.90
N GLU A 21 9.91 5.22 -2.41
CA GLU A 21 11.12 4.51 -2.84
C GLU A 21 11.16 3.06 -2.35
N ILE A 22 10.65 2.79 -1.14
CA ILE A 22 10.47 1.42 -0.62
C ILE A 22 9.48 0.64 -1.49
N ILE A 23 8.35 1.25 -1.83
CA ILE A 23 7.32 0.65 -2.67
C ILE A 23 7.89 0.30 -4.06
N ARG A 24 8.59 1.24 -4.71
CA ARG A 24 9.23 1.00 -6.01
C ARG A 24 10.26 -0.13 -5.97
N SER A 25 11.08 -0.17 -4.92
CA SER A 25 12.08 -1.23 -4.74
C SER A 25 11.41 -2.59 -4.59
N ALA A 26 10.30 -2.66 -3.85
CA ALA A 26 9.53 -3.88 -3.69
C ALA A 26 8.84 -4.32 -4.99
N GLU A 27 8.29 -3.39 -5.78
CA GLU A 27 7.74 -3.68 -7.11
C GLU A 27 8.79 -4.32 -8.03
N ALA A 28 10.00 -3.76 -8.09
CA ALA A 28 11.09 -4.28 -8.89
C ALA A 28 11.51 -5.69 -8.45
N ALA A 29 11.62 -5.93 -7.14
CA ALA A 29 11.96 -7.24 -6.60
C ALA A 29 10.89 -8.30 -6.90
N LEU A 30 9.61 -7.94 -6.76
CA LEU A 30 8.49 -8.83 -7.07
C LEU A 30 8.39 -9.10 -8.57
N ALA A 31 8.62 -8.11 -9.42
CA ALA A 31 8.66 -8.28 -10.86
C ALA A 31 9.76 -9.27 -11.28
N ALA A 32 10.95 -9.15 -10.68
CA ALA A 32 12.05 -10.09 -10.91
C ALA A 32 11.74 -11.51 -10.43
N LEU A 33 11.12 -11.65 -9.24
CA LEU A 33 10.78 -12.96 -8.67
C LEU A 33 9.66 -13.68 -9.43
N THR A 34 8.67 -12.94 -9.92
CA THR A 34 7.48 -13.50 -10.60
C THR A 34 7.66 -13.63 -12.10
N GLY A 35 8.72 -13.03 -12.68
CA GLY A 35 8.87 -12.87 -14.12
C GLY A 35 7.81 -11.99 -14.76
N ASN A 36 6.98 -11.30 -13.96
CA ASN A 36 5.93 -10.40 -14.43
C ASN A 36 6.42 -8.95 -14.31
N PRO A 37 6.67 -8.24 -15.43
CA PRO A 37 7.15 -6.86 -15.40
C PRO A 37 6.08 -5.85 -14.94
N THR A 38 4.83 -6.28 -14.74
CA THR A 38 3.69 -5.42 -14.42
C THR A 38 3.20 -5.65 -12.99
N VAL A 39 4.08 -5.46 -12.01
CA VAL A 39 3.73 -5.45 -10.59
C VAL A 39 3.50 -4.01 -10.14
N THR A 40 2.34 -3.75 -9.54
CA THR A 40 2.01 -2.44 -8.94
C THR A 40 1.55 -2.65 -7.50
N LEU A 41 2.16 -1.93 -6.57
CA LEU A 41 1.83 -1.95 -5.15
C LEU A 41 1.01 -0.72 -4.79
N ILE A 42 -0.14 -0.93 -4.16
CA ILE A 42 -1.04 0.14 -3.71
C ILE A 42 -1.04 0.15 -2.18
N ALA A 43 -0.65 1.28 -1.58
CA ALA A 43 -0.72 1.45 -0.14
C ALA A 43 -2.14 1.84 0.29
N TYR A 44 -2.63 1.18 1.34
CA TYR A 44 -3.90 1.48 1.99
C TYR A 44 -3.64 1.84 3.45
N GLU A 45 -4.34 2.85 3.94
CA GLU A 45 -4.45 3.16 5.35
C GLU A 45 -5.83 2.77 5.88
N ARG A 46 -5.91 2.37 7.14
CA ARG A 46 -7.16 1.97 7.77
C ARG A 46 -7.95 3.20 8.19
N ASN A 47 -9.24 3.23 7.87
CA ASN A 47 -10.18 4.28 8.30
C ASN A 47 -10.56 4.17 9.79
N GLU A 48 -10.14 3.11 10.48
CA GLU A 48 -10.40 2.96 11.91
C GLU A 48 -9.67 4.07 12.68
N THR A 49 -10.45 5.04 13.16
CA THR A 49 -10.07 5.83 14.32
C THR A 49 -9.69 4.82 15.41
N PRO A 50 -8.51 4.95 16.06
CA PRO A 50 -8.22 4.10 17.20
C PRO A 50 -9.34 4.35 18.19
N ARG A 51 -10.21 3.35 18.40
CA ARG A 51 -11.21 3.40 19.47
C ARG A 51 -10.44 3.69 20.74
N GLN A 52 -10.54 4.93 21.19
CA GLN A 52 -10.05 5.40 22.47
C GLN A 52 -10.71 4.48 23.51
N ARG A 53 -9.94 3.53 24.03
CA ARG A 53 -10.37 2.69 25.15
C ARG A 53 -10.42 3.63 26.34
N ASN A 54 -11.64 3.99 26.71
CA ASN A 54 -11.97 4.73 27.92
C ASN A 54 -11.81 3.82 29.14
#